data_AF-A0A6V8KIF8-F1
#
_entry.id   AF-A0A6V8KIF8-F1
#
_cell.length_a   1.000
_cell.length_b   1.000
_cell.length_c   1.000
_cell.angle_alpha   90.00
_cell.angle_beta   90.00
_cell.angle_gamma   90.00
#
_symmetry.space_group_name_H-M   'P 1'
#
loop_
_entity.id
_entity.type
_entity.pdbx_description
1 polymer ?
#
loop_
_entity_poly.entity_id
_entity_poly.type
_entity_poly.pdbx_seq_one_letter_code
_entity_poly.pdbx_strand_id
1 'polypeptide(L)'
;MISDVRLRACLADSWGLADPTVEVHNGGMNSATWFVSVGGERWVAKAVVPASRRSFVAGLAVASALEATGIPAGAPVATRQGQFVVDVDDVPWRCWTGFQVRNCRGQI
;
A
#
# COMPACT_ATOMS: atom_id res chain seq x y z
N MET A 1 8.62 -2.81 -13.43
CA MET A 1 8.27 -3.16 -12.04
C MET A 1 9.19 -2.35 -11.14
N ILE A 2 8.68 -1.73 -10.06
CA ILE A 2 9.50 -0.98 -9.10
C ILE A 2 10.55 -1.91 -8.49
N SER A 3 11.79 -1.44 -8.31
CA SER A 3 12.83 -2.24 -7.66
C SER A 3 12.63 -2.26 -6.16
N ASP A 4 13.09 -3.32 -5.50
CA ASP A 4 13.03 -3.46 -4.03
C ASP A 4 13.71 -2.28 -3.30
N VAL A 5 14.87 -1.82 -3.80
CA VAL A 5 15.55 -0.62 -3.26
C VAL A 5 14.67 0.62 -3.32
N ARG A 6 13.97 0.85 -4.45
CA ARG A 6 13.08 2.01 -4.61
C ARG A 6 11.82 1.87 -3.76
N LEU A 7 11.34 0.64 -3.60
CA LEU A 7 10.20 0.32 -2.75
C LEU A 7 10.48 0.69 -1.29
N ARG A 8 11.64 0.27 -0.78
CA ARG A 8 12.09 0.56 0.59
C ARG A 8 12.34 2.04 0.82
N ALA A 9 12.97 2.74 -0.14
CA ALA A 9 13.17 4.18 -0.06
C ALA A 9 11.83 4.93 0.03
N CYS A 10 10.88 4.60 -0.86
CA CYS A 10 9.54 5.19 -0.84
C CYS A 10 8.81 4.96 0.49
N LEU A 11 8.88 3.74 1.01
CA LEU A 11 8.33 3.37 2.32
C LEU A 11 8.92 4.21 3.46
N ALA A 12 10.23 4.34 3.48
CA ALA A 12 10.94 5.11 4.48
C ALA A 12 10.60 6.61 4.39
N ASP A 13 10.54 7.18 3.20
CA ASP A 13 10.31 8.61 2.98
C ASP A 13 8.84 9.00 3.23
N SER A 14 7.91 8.25 2.64
CA SER A 14 6.50 8.64 2.59
C SER A 14 5.70 8.16 3.80
N TRP A 15 5.98 6.97 4.33
CA TRP A 15 5.24 6.39 5.46
C TRP A 15 6.08 6.28 6.74
N GLY A 16 7.40 6.37 6.62
CA GLY A 16 8.27 6.26 7.79
C GLY A 16 8.54 4.86 8.28
N LEU A 17 8.30 3.88 7.43
CA LEU A 17 8.67 2.50 7.70
C LEU A 17 10.18 2.37 7.45
N ALA A 18 10.97 2.62 8.49
CA ALA A 18 12.42 2.44 8.47
C ALA A 18 12.77 0.95 8.57
N ASP A 19 13.72 0.51 7.73
CA ASP A 19 14.19 -0.88 7.62
C ASP A 19 13.06 -1.93 7.49
N PRO A 20 12.15 -1.80 6.50
CA PRO A 20 11.04 -2.73 6.35
C PRO A 20 11.48 -4.06 5.76
N THR A 21 11.03 -5.19 6.30
CA THR A 21 11.06 -6.45 5.55
C THR A 21 9.99 -6.39 4.47
N VAL A 22 10.38 -6.67 3.22
CA VAL A 22 9.47 -6.65 2.07
C VAL A 22 9.50 -7.99 1.36
N GLU A 23 8.34 -8.60 1.21
CA GLU A 23 8.14 -9.88 0.55
C GLU A 23 7.14 -9.72 -0.58
N VAL A 24 7.45 -10.24 -1.77
CA VAL A 24 6.51 -10.21 -2.90
C VAL A 24 5.25 -10.99 -2.52
N HIS A 25 4.09 -10.34 -2.69
CA HIS A 25 2.80 -10.98 -2.63
C HIS A 25 2.27 -11.17 -4.06
N ASN A 26 1.42 -12.17 -4.27
CA ASN A 26 0.86 -12.43 -5.60
C ASN A 26 0.14 -11.18 -6.12
N GLY A 27 0.67 -10.63 -7.21
CA GLY A 27 0.08 -9.51 -7.94
C GLY A 27 -0.82 -10.00 -9.06
N GLY A 28 -2.01 -9.40 -9.22
CA GLY A 28 -2.84 -9.59 -10.41
C GLY A 28 -2.31 -8.85 -11.65
N MET A 29 -2.92 -9.07 -12.81
CA MET A 29 -2.48 -8.51 -14.11
C MET A 29 -2.12 -7.02 -14.13
N ASN A 30 -2.74 -6.19 -13.27
CA ASN A 30 -2.58 -4.74 -13.25
C ASN A 30 -1.93 -4.18 -11.98
N SER A 31 -1.39 -5.05 -11.13
CA SER A 31 -0.78 -4.61 -9.88
C SER A 31 0.30 -5.53 -9.36
N ALA A 32 1.34 -4.95 -8.79
CA ALA A 32 2.26 -5.66 -7.92
C ALA A 32 1.86 -5.42 -6.45
N THR A 33 2.01 -6.44 -5.61
CA THR A 33 1.69 -6.37 -4.19
C THR A 33 2.85 -6.93 -3.38
N TRP A 34 3.02 -6.43 -2.17
CA TRP A 34 4.03 -6.92 -1.24
C TRP A 34 3.47 -6.97 0.16
N PHE A 35 3.93 -7.91 0.96
CA PHE A 35 3.85 -7.80 2.40
C PHE A 35 5.01 -6.95 2.91
N VAL A 36 4.71 -6.03 3.81
CA VAL A 36 5.67 -5.14 4.45
C VAL A 36 5.58 -5.36 5.94
N SER A 37 6.70 -5.54 6.63
CA SER A 37 6.72 -5.73 8.09
C SER A 37 7.80 -4.87 8.75
N VAL A 38 7.47 -4.24 9.88
CA VAL A 38 8.37 -3.42 10.72
C VAL A 38 7.93 -3.57 12.16
N GLY A 39 8.84 -3.90 13.08
CA GLY A 39 8.57 -3.86 14.52
C GLY A 39 7.40 -4.74 15.00
N GLY A 40 7.07 -5.82 14.28
CA GLY A 40 5.94 -6.70 14.59
C GLY A 40 4.60 -6.29 13.98
N GLU A 41 4.55 -5.14 13.30
CA GLU A 41 3.41 -4.72 12.49
C GLU A 41 3.58 -5.18 11.03
N ARG A 42 2.44 -5.37 10.34
CA ARG A 42 2.40 -5.84 8.95
C ARG A 42 1.40 -5.04 8.13
N TRP A 43 1.81 -4.71 6.91
CA TRP A 43 1.04 -4.00 5.90
C TRP A 43 1.05 -4.77 4.59
N VAL A 44 0.12 -4.42 3.70
CA VAL A 44 0.19 -4.77 2.28
C VAL A 44 0.51 -3.51 1.50
N ALA A 45 1.63 -3.52 0.79
CA ALA A 45 1.93 -2.52 -0.20
C ALA A 45 1.34 -2.92 -1.55
N LYS A 46 0.87 -1.95 -2.33
CA LYS A 46 0.39 -2.20 -3.69
C LYS A 46 0.82 -1.11 -4.65
N ALA A 47 1.34 -1.52 -5.80
CA ALA A 47 1.64 -0.65 -6.93
C ALA A 47 0.69 -0.99 -8.09
N VAL A 48 0.09 0.03 -8.71
CA VAL A 48 -0.76 -0.15 -9.90
C VAL A 48 -0.22 0.55 -11.13
N VAL A 49 -0.64 0.07 -12.29
CA VAL A 49 -0.37 0.72 -13.57
C VAL A 49 -1.14 2.06 -13.67
N PRO A 50 -0.66 3.07 -14.43
CA PRO A 50 -1.28 4.40 -14.46
C PRO A 50 -2.74 4.37 -14.91
N ALA A 51 -3.08 3.49 -15.86
CA ALA A 51 -4.45 3.31 -16.32
C ALA A 51 -5.42 2.86 -15.19
N SER A 52 -4.90 2.26 -14.12
CA SER A 52 -5.68 1.83 -12.95
C SER A 52 -5.64 2.84 -11.80
N ARG A 53 -4.98 4.00 -11.92
CA ARG A 53 -4.88 5.00 -10.83
C ARG A 53 -6.25 5.44 -10.34
N ARG A 54 -7.15 5.82 -11.25
CA ARG A 54 -8.45 6.37 -10.87
C ARG A 54 -9.29 5.35 -10.10
N SER A 55 -9.39 4.12 -10.60
CA SER A 55 -10.14 3.05 -9.93
C SER A 55 -9.50 2.66 -8.60
N PHE A 56 -8.17 2.67 -8.53
CA PHE A 56 -7.43 2.42 -7.30
C PHE A 56 -7.72 3.47 -6.22
N VAL A 57 -7.60 4.76 -6.53
CA VAL A 57 -7.92 5.87 -5.61
C VAL A 57 -9.38 5.82 -5.16
N ALA A 58 -10.31 5.56 -6.08
CA ALA A 58 -11.72 5.40 -5.73
C ALA A 58 -11.95 4.22 -4.77
N GLY A 59 -11.29 3.09 -5.00
CA GLY A 59 -11.35 1.92 -4.11
C GLY A 59 -10.83 2.23 -2.70
N LEU A 60 -9.74 3.01 -2.57
CA LEU A 60 -9.22 3.45 -1.28
C LEU A 60 -10.22 4.35 -0.53
N ALA A 61 -10.90 5.25 -1.23
CA ALA A 61 -11.94 6.09 -0.65
C ALA A 61 -13.13 5.25 -0.13
N VAL A 62 -13.56 4.26 -0.91
CA VAL A 62 -14.61 3.32 -0.49
C VAL A 62 -14.18 2.51 0.73
N ALA A 63 -12.97 1.94 0.72
CA ALA A 63 -12.44 1.18 1.86
C ALA A 63 -12.36 2.04 3.14
N SER A 64 -11.93 3.30 3.01
CA SER A 64 -11.90 4.26 4.12
C SER A 64 -13.30 4.54 4.67
N ALA A 65 -14.28 4.76 3.80
CA ALA A 65 -15.66 5.02 4.19
C ALA A 65 -16.31 3.82 4.89
N LEU A 66 -16.06 2.60 4.42
CA LEU A 66 -16.56 1.37 5.04
C LEU A 66 -15.94 1.12 6.42
N GLU A 67 -14.63 1.31 6.56
CA GLU A 67 -13.98 1.18 7.87
C GLU A 67 -14.47 2.24 8.86
N ALA A 68 -14.74 3.46 8.40
CA ALA A 68 -15.31 4.51 9.24
C ALA A 68 -16.72 4.15 9.76
N THR A 69 -17.44 3.25 9.08
CA THR A 69 -18.74 2.72 9.53
C THR A 69 -18.61 1.39 10.28
N GLY A 70 -17.39 0.90 10.52
CA GLY A 70 -17.12 -0.33 11.26
C GLY A 70 -17.15 -1.60 10.41
N ILE A 71 -17.20 -1.49 9.07
CA ILE A 71 -17.08 -2.62 8.16
C ILE A 71 -15.59 -2.82 7.83
N PRO A 72 -14.97 -3.95 8.19
CA PRO A 72 -13.58 -4.21 7.86
C PRO A 72 -13.38 -4.26 6.36
N ALA A 73 -12.69 -3.26 5.83
CA ALA A 73 -12.41 -3.11 4.40
C ALA A 73 -10.94 -2.75 4.15
N GLY A 74 -10.14 -2.63 5.20
CA GLY A 74 -8.72 -2.31 5.14
C GLY A 74 -8.48 -0.88 4.67
N ALA A 75 -8.75 0.08 5.55
CA ALA A 75 -8.49 1.48 5.25
C ALA A 75 -7.00 1.69 4.93
N PRO A 76 -6.67 2.53 3.93
CA PRO A 76 -5.29 2.90 3.67
C PRO A 76 -4.69 3.66 4.85
N VAL A 77 -3.39 3.45 5.07
CA VAL A 77 -2.56 4.25 5.96
C VAL A 77 -2.14 5.51 5.22
N ALA A 78 -2.43 6.67 5.81
CA ALA A 78 -1.95 7.93 5.28
C ALA A 78 -0.42 8.01 5.34
N THR A 79 0.17 8.62 4.32
CA THR A 79 1.55 9.08 4.35
C THR A 79 1.73 10.14 5.44
N ARG A 80 2.97 10.49 5.74
CA ARG A 80 3.30 11.63 6.62
C ARG A 80 2.71 12.95 6.14
N GLN A 81 2.39 13.06 4.85
CA GLN A 81 1.78 14.26 4.25
C GLN A 81 0.25 14.17 4.18
N GLY A 82 -0.36 13.13 4.77
CA GLY A 82 -1.82 12.95 4.77
C GLY A 82 -2.40 12.41 3.47
N GLN A 83 -1.57 11.96 2.53
CA GLN A 83 -2.01 11.37 1.26
C GLN A 83 -2.13 9.85 1.40
N PHE A 84 -3.04 9.21 0.65
CA PHE A 84 -3.08 7.74 0.62
C PHE A 84 -2.26 7.13 -0.52
N VAL A 85 -1.87 7.96 -1.49
CA VAL A 85 -1.16 7.55 -2.68
C VAL A 85 -0.01 8.48 -2.96
N VAL A 86 1.18 7.90 -3.18
CA VAL A 86 2.34 8.62 -3.71
C VAL A 86 2.67 8.12 -5.11
N ASP A 87 3.25 9.01 -5.89
CA ASP A 87 3.77 8.71 -7.21
C ASP A 87 5.30 8.55 -7.12
N VAL A 88 5.84 7.56 -7.81
CA VAL A 88 7.29 7.25 -7.83
C VAL A 88 7.77 7.29 -9.28
N ASP A 89 8.97 7.81 -9.52
CA ASP A 89 9.40 8.49 -10.76
C ASP A 89 9.58 7.67 -12.07
N ASP A 90 9.06 8.27 -13.16
CA ASP A 90 9.53 8.32 -14.58
C ASP A 90 9.60 7.08 -15.49
N VAL A 91 8.89 6.02 -15.15
CA VAL A 91 8.44 4.98 -16.11
C VAL A 91 6.95 4.80 -15.82
N PRO A 92 6.02 4.52 -16.76
CA PRO A 92 4.59 4.70 -16.54
C PRO A 92 4.04 3.66 -15.54
N TRP A 93 4.30 3.84 -14.25
CA TRP A 93 3.89 2.99 -13.13
C TRP A 93 3.83 3.89 -11.90
N ARG A 94 2.68 4.51 -11.63
CA ARG A 94 2.48 5.43 -10.51
C ARG A 94 1.23 4.99 -9.75
N CYS A 95 1.39 4.69 -8.46
CA CYS A 95 0.42 4.71 -7.35
C CYS A 95 0.83 3.69 -6.29
N TRP A 96 1.08 4.14 -5.05
CA TRP A 96 1.33 3.29 -3.90
C TRP A 96 0.15 3.36 -2.90
N THR A 97 -0.10 2.31 -2.11
CA THR A 97 -0.89 2.41 -0.86
C THR A 97 -0.23 1.54 0.20
N GLY A 98 -0.11 2.06 1.42
CA GLY A 98 0.11 1.24 2.59
C GLY A 98 -1.25 0.77 3.08
N PHE A 99 -1.64 -0.47 2.81
CA PHE A 99 -2.84 -1.07 3.38
C PHE A 99 -2.47 -1.60 4.76
N GLN A 100 -3.11 -1.09 5.83
CA GLN A 100 -2.98 -1.73 7.13
C GLN A 100 -3.81 -3.01 7.08
N VAL A 101 -3.18 -4.17 6.93
CA VAL A 101 -3.80 -5.40 7.43
C VAL A 101 -3.62 -5.32 8.93
N ARG A 102 -4.56 -4.63 9.60
CA ARG A 102 -4.63 -4.64 11.05
C ARG A 102 -4.76 -6.10 11.43
N ASN A 103 -3.68 -6.64 12.00
CA ASN A 103 -3.53 -7.96 12.63
C ASN A 103 -4.85 -8.75 12.60
N CYS A 104 -5.04 -9.62 11.61
CA CYS A 104 -6.00 -10.72 11.72
C CYS A 104 -5.50 -11.59 12.87
N ARG A 105 -5.78 -11.20 14.11
CA ARG A 105 -5.66 -12.09 15.26
C ARG A 105 -6.69 -13.20 15.04
N GLY A 106 -6.24 -14.27 14.39
CA GLY A 106 -6.97 -15.53 14.24
C GLY A 106 -7.96 -15.58 13.08
N GLN A 107 -7.47 -15.76 11.86
CA GLN A 107 -8.11 -16.62 10.86
C GLN A 107 -7.15 -16.85 9.68
N ILE A 108 -6.54 -18.03 9.68
CA ILE A 108 -6.24 -18.84 8.50
C ILE A 108 -7.09 -20.10 8.67
#